data_AF-A0A9D2DIJ8-F1
#
_entry.id   AF-A0A9D2DIJ8-F1
#
_cell.length_a   1.000
_cell.length_b   1.000
_cell.length_c   1.000
_cell.angle_alpha   90.00
_cell.angle_beta   90.00
_cell.angle_gamma   90.00
#
_symmetry.space_group_name_H-M   'P 1'
#
loop_
_entity.id
_entity.type
_entity.pdbx_description
1 polymer ?
#
loop_
_entity_poly.entity_id
_entity_poly.type
_entity_poly.pdbx_seq_one_letter_code
_entity_poly.pdbx_strand_id
1 'polypeptide(L)' 'VVLARPRARSTVDAEKCVGCQRCVRELGCPALVPDAATGKVRIDAAQCTGCTLCEQVCPTHAISGGERL' A
#
# COMPACT_ATOMS: atom_id res chain seq x y z
N VAL A 1 12.14 12.31 -22.18
CA VAL A 1 11.27 11.23 -21.66
C VAL A 1 11.79 10.83 -20.30
N VAL A 2 11.09 11.16 -19.21
CA VAL A 2 11.56 10.83 -17.85
C VAL A 2 11.35 9.35 -17.60
N LEU A 3 12.41 8.56 -17.76
CA LEU A 3 12.49 7.16 -17.39
C LEU A 3 13.17 7.07 -16.02
N ALA A 4 12.38 7.00 -14.93
CA ALA A 4 12.90 6.73 -13.60
C ALA A 4 11.87 5.99 -12.71
N ARG A 5 11.60 4.72 -13.05
CA ARG A 5 11.25 3.68 -12.06
C ARG A 5 12.57 3.15 -11.47
N PRO A 6 12.70 2.70 -10.20
CA PRO A 6 11.65 2.27 -9.27
C PRO A 6 11.84 2.85 -7.84
N ARG A 7 10.87 3.58 -7.30
CA ARG A 7 10.81 3.75 -5.83
C ARG A 7 10.16 2.50 -5.27
N ALA A 8 10.74 1.94 -4.20
CA ALA A 8 10.24 0.78 -3.47
C ALA A 8 8.71 0.76 -3.41
N ARG A 9 8.09 -0.20 -4.09
CA ARG A 9 6.63 -0.28 -4.14
C ARG A 9 6.15 -1.07 -2.94
N SER A 10 5.22 -0.49 -2.19
CA SER A 10 4.56 -1.17 -1.10
C SER A 10 3.66 -2.28 -1.66
N THR A 11 3.73 -3.45 -1.04
CA THR A 11 2.94 -4.63 -1.42
C THR A 11 2.03 -5.01 -0.25
N VAL A 12 0.82 -5.48 -0.54
CA VAL A 12 -0.13 -5.92 0.49
C VAL A 12 -0.22 -7.43 0.51
N ASP A 13 0.04 -8.03 1.67
CA ASP A 13 -0.23 -9.43 1.97
C ASP A 13 -1.74 -9.63 2.12
N ALA A 14 -2.33 -10.32 1.15
CA ALA A 14 -3.75 -10.63 1.18
C ALA A 14 -4.12 -11.48 2.41
N GLU A 15 -3.24 -12.34 2.91
CA GLU A 15 -3.54 -13.20 4.07
C GLU A 15 -3.66 -12.41 5.37
N LYS A 16 -2.81 -11.40 5.57
CA LYS A 16 -2.81 -10.52 6.76
C LYS A 16 -3.78 -9.35 6.62
N CYS A 17 -4.15 -9.00 5.39
CA CYS A 17 -5.07 -7.91 5.11
C CYS A 17 -6.51 -8.35 5.40
N VAL A 18 -7.02 -7.89 6.54
CA VAL A 18 -8.41 -8.10 6.97
C VAL A 18 -9.39 -7.11 6.34
N GLY A 19 -8.93 -6.20 5.48
CA GLY A 19 -9.83 -5.24 4.84
C GLY A 19 -10.34 -4.12 5.75
N CYS A 20 -9.61 -3.79 6.83
CA CYS A 20 -10.04 -2.75 7.78
C CYS A 20 -10.11 -1.34 7.16
N GLN A 21 -9.55 -1.14 5.95
CA GLN A 21 -9.45 0.15 5.24
C GLN A 21 -8.85 1.29 6.06
N ARG A 22 -8.17 0.97 7.17
CA ARG A 22 -7.57 1.95 8.08
C ARG A 22 -6.46 2.74 7.39
N CYS A 23 -5.65 2.06 6.59
CA CYS A 23 -4.62 2.72 5.76
C CYS A 23 -5.23 3.72 4.75
N VAL A 24 -6.39 3.44 4.16
CA VAL A 24 -7.07 4.38 3.25
C VAL A 24 -7.67 5.55 4.02
N ARG A 25 -8.28 5.29 5.19
CA ARG A 25 -8.94 6.31 6.00
C ARG A 25 -7.97 7.24 6.73
N GLU A 26 -6.89 6.69 7.29
CA GLU A 26 -5.90 7.48 8.02
C GLU A 26 -4.88 8.13 7.08
N LEU A 27 -4.42 7.43 6.04
CA LEU A 27 -3.42 7.97 5.13
C LEU A 27 -4.04 8.78 3.98
N GLY A 28 -5.25 8.41 3.52
CA GLY A 28 -5.88 9.05 2.36
C GLY A 28 -5.10 8.87 1.05
N CYS A 29 -4.20 7.88 0.98
CA CYS A 29 -3.30 7.75 -0.17
C CYS A 29 -4.08 7.24 -1.40
N PRO A 30 -4.05 7.96 -2.55
CA PRO A 30 -4.76 7.55 -3.75
C PRO A 30 -4.22 6.24 -4.35
N ALA A 31 -3.02 5.82 -3.95
CA ALA A 31 -2.45 4.54 -4.33
C ALA A 31 -3.10 3.34 -3.63
N LEU A 32 -3.81 3.53 -2.50
CA LEU A 32 -4.48 2.45 -1.79
C LEU A 32 -5.90 2.29 -2.35
N VAL A 33 -6.09 1.28 -3.18
CA VAL A 33 -7.37 0.96 -3.80
C VAL A 33 -8.04 -0.18 -3.02
N PRO A 34 -9.13 0.08 -2.29
CA PRO A 34 -9.90 -0.98 -1.66
C PRO A 34 -10.62 -1.80 -2.73
N ASP A 35 -10.39 -3.10 -2.72
CA ASP A 35 -11.03 -4.08 -3.57
C ASP A 35 -12.35 -4.50 -2.93
N ALA A 36 -13.47 -4.02 -3.47
CA ALA A 36 -14.80 -4.29 -2.93
C ALA A 36 -15.23 -5.76 -3.07
N ALA A 37 -14.60 -6.52 -3.98
CA ALA A 37 -14.92 -7.92 -4.22
C ALA A 37 -14.30 -8.83 -3.17
N THR A 38 -13.05 -8.56 -2.78
CA THR A 38 -12.33 -9.35 -1.76
C THR A 38 -12.37 -8.70 -0.37
N GLY A 39 -12.81 -7.45 -0.28
CA GLY A 39 -12.73 -6.61 0.92
C GLY A 39 -11.30 -6.16 1.25
N LYS A 40 -10.29 -6.52 0.45
CA LYS A 40 -8.87 -6.27 0.76
C LYS A 40 -8.40 -4.95 0.17
N VAL A 41 -7.28 -4.44 0.65
CA VAL A 41 -6.66 -3.22 0.07
C VAL A 41 -5.57 -3.64 -0.90
N ARG A 42 -5.59 -3.04 -2.09
CA ARG A 42 -4.56 -3.22 -3.11
C ARG A 42 -3.78 -1.92 -3.27
N ILE A 43 -2.52 -2.02 -3.66
CA ILE A 43 -1.68 -0.85 -3.91
C ILE A 43 -1.49 -0.72 -5.42
N ASP A 44 -1.89 0.44 -5.94
CA ASP A 44 -1.64 0.83 -7.32
C ASP A 44 -0.20 1.32 -7.48
N ALA A 45 0.58 0.59 -8.27
CA ALA A 45 2.00 0.87 -8.47
C ALA A 45 2.27 2.10 -9.35
N ALA A 46 1.26 2.64 -10.06
CA ALA A 46 1.40 3.87 -10.83
C ALA A 46 1.23 5.11 -9.93
N GLN A 47 0.48 4.99 -8.84
CA GLN A 47 0.26 6.05 -7.85
C GLN A 47 1.16 5.92 -6.61
N CYS A 48 1.68 4.73 -6.32
CA CYS A 48 2.51 4.49 -5.14
C CYS A 48 3.90 5.14 -5.28
N THR A 49 4.22 6.03 -4.34
CA THR A 49 5.52 6.72 -4.27
C THR A 49 6.55 6.01 -3.39
N GLY A 50 6.15 4.96 -2.67
CA GLY A 50 7.03 4.20 -1.78
C GLY A 50 7.32 4.87 -0.45
N CYS A 51 6.40 5.70 0.06
CA CYS A 51 6.57 6.42 1.32
C CYS A 51 6.53 5.55 2.60
N THR A 52 6.23 4.26 2.47
CA THR A 52 6.13 3.23 3.54
C THR A 52 5.24 3.58 4.75
N LEU A 53 4.58 4.74 4.77
CA LEU A 53 3.65 5.16 5.82
C LEU A 53 2.48 4.18 6.01
N CYS A 54 2.05 3.54 4.92
CA CYS A 54 0.99 2.54 4.96
C CYS A 54 1.34 1.32 5.82
N GLU A 55 2.63 0.95 5.93
CA GLU A 55 3.11 -0.11 6.83
C GLU A 55 2.96 0.27 8.30
N GLN A 56 3.29 1.53 8.65
CA GLN A 56 3.24 2.02 10.04
C GLN A 56 1.82 2.15 10.57
N VAL A 57 0.86 2.53 9.71
CA VAL A 57 -0.55 2.66 10.10
C VAL A 57 -1.30 1.33 10.05
N CYS A 58 -0.71 0.27 9.46
CA CYS A 58 -1.38 -1.01 9.32
C CYS A 58 -1.29 -1.80 10.64
N PRO A 59 -2.40 -2.00 11.38
CA PRO A 59 -2.35 -2.68 12.67
C PRO A 59 -1.96 -4.15 12.55
N THR A 60 -2.22 -4.77 11.40
CA THR A 60 -1.84 -6.17 11.13
C THR A 60 -0.50 -6.30 10.42
N HIS A 61 0.20 -5.19 10.17
CA HIS A 61 1.44 -5.15 9.39
C HIS A 61 1.32 -5.96 8.08
N ALA A 62 0.15 -5.88 7.44
CA ALA A 62 -0.14 -6.56 6.18
C ALA A 62 0.47 -5.86 4.97
N ILE A 63 1.08 -4.70 5.16
CA ILE A 63 1.68 -3.91 4.09
C ILE A 63 3.18 -3.92 4.33
N SER A 64 3.94 -4.32 3.32
CA SER A 64 5.40 -4.32 3.36
C SER A 64 5.92 -3.33 2.33
N GLY A 65 6.63 -2.30 2.78
CA GLY A 65 7.26 -1.30 1.92
C GLY A 65 8.77 -1.34 2.09
N GLY A 66 9.49 -1.90 1.11
CA GLY A 66 10.91 -2.15 1.27
C GLY A 66 11.70 -1.97 0.00
N GLU A 67 12.39 -0.84 -0.09
CA GLU A 67 13.80 -0.85 -0.45
C GLU A 67 14.46 0.13 0.51
N ARG A 68 15.21 -0.42 1.47
CA ARG A 68 16.25 0.31 2.18
C ARG A 68 17.43 0.32 1.22
N LEU A 69 17.68 1.46 0.56
CA LEU A 69 19.01 1.73 0.02
C LEU A 69 19.81 2.46 1.09
#